data_AF-A0A3Q1FRX5-F1
#
_entry.id   AF-A0A3Q1FRX5-F1
#
_cell.length_a   1.000
_cell.length_b   1.000
_cell.length_c   1.000
_cell.angle_alpha   90.00
_cell.angle_beta   90.00
_cell.angle_gamma   90.00
#
_symmetry.space_group_name_H-M   'P 1'
#
loop_
_entity.id
_entity.type
_entity.pdbx_description
1 polymer ?
#
loop_
_entity_poly.entity_id
_entity_poly.type
_entity_poly.pdbx_seq_one_letter_code
_entity_poly.pdbx_strand_id
1 'polypeptide(L)'
;QSLRRILFGGTFHVFNYEWRKSFFQFREPNSELSYALETDRFQGGARAIQMVVQARIIKHLLFIRPSGSDRRTLHSLSDVGQRDQERALAAALSDSLWLAGQEVSAIVTLVTEDYCITPHLDYKMDNFTERLQLFTFSKKEDVRKFLLDHIQCFTEEGGHGVILFLYSLICSRTVDALLNLLLTGKATPHIFNGTLYFDEDGRPLERPLQGVKSRSDIGFLHWSREQMDRGRLPQVGSMLKTPRFPVWICCINSSYSVLFSLNHSLLSDWRMEHLFQLYYYNGDTHSHHWEASSRHSDRDPEKKFPSLEMTIRTKWDGAVVDWNNILPFY
;
A
#
# COMPACT_ATOMS: atom_id res chain seq x y z
N GLN A 1 7.45 -0.29 -24.58
CA GLN A 1 6.61 0.84 -25.03
C GLN A 1 5.22 0.86 -24.38
N SER A 2 4.45 -0.24 -24.41
CA SER A 2 3.09 -0.29 -23.84
C SER A 2 3.01 0.10 -22.36
N LEU A 3 3.99 -0.33 -21.54
CA LEU A 3 4.06 0.04 -20.12
C LEU A 3 4.08 1.55 -19.88
N ARG A 4 4.85 2.32 -20.66
CA ARG A 4 4.90 3.78 -20.51
C ARG A 4 3.62 4.46 -20.99
N ARG A 5 3.01 3.97 -22.06
CA ARG A 5 1.71 4.47 -22.51
C ARG A 5 0.63 4.25 -21.45
N ILE A 6 0.68 3.11 -20.74
CA ILE A 6 -0.21 2.83 -19.62
C ILE A 6 0.01 3.82 -18.47
N LEU A 7 1.26 4.06 -18.08
CA LEU A 7 1.57 4.88 -16.90
C LEU A 7 1.47 6.38 -17.14
N PHE A 8 1.85 6.85 -18.33
CA PHE A 8 2.06 8.26 -18.62
C PHE A 8 1.23 8.79 -19.79
N GLY A 9 0.38 7.95 -20.40
CA GLY A 9 -0.36 8.31 -21.62
C GLY A 9 0.50 8.47 -22.88
N GLY A 10 1.81 8.20 -22.79
CA GLY A 10 2.76 8.36 -23.90
C GLY A 10 4.12 7.71 -23.63
N THR A 11 5.03 7.78 -24.60
CA THR A 11 6.39 7.21 -24.49
C THR A 11 7.47 8.25 -24.17
N PHE A 12 7.11 9.53 -24.20
CA PHE A 12 8.02 10.66 -23.96
C PHE A 12 8.21 10.98 -22.47
N HIS A 13 7.21 10.68 -21.65
CA HIS A 13 7.27 10.84 -20.20
C HIS A 13 7.95 9.65 -19.54
N VAL A 14 8.67 9.94 -18.46
CA VAL A 14 9.47 8.99 -17.68
C VAL A 14 9.28 9.29 -16.19
N PHE A 15 9.57 8.31 -15.33
CA PHE A 15 9.52 8.51 -13.89
C PHE A 15 10.40 9.68 -13.44
N ASN A 16 9.87 10.48 -12.51
CA ASN A 16 10.58 11.59 -11.89
C ASN A 16 11.73 11.07 -10.99
N TYR A 17 12.51 11.99 -10.43
CA TYR A 17 13.63 11.66 -9.56
C TYR A 17 13.23 10.84 -8.33
N GLU A 18 12.11 11.18 -7.67
CA GLU A 18 11.63 10.51 -6.46
C GLU A 18 11.33 9.03 -6.71
N TRP A 19 10.61 8.73 -7.79
CA TRP A 19 10.34 7.35 -8.20
C TRP A 19 11.63 6.59 -8.51
N ARG A 20 12.59 7.23 -9.20
CA ARG A 20 13.87 6.60 -9.55
C ARG A 20 14.71 6.29 -8.30
N LYS A 21 14.73 7.14 -7.29
CA LYS A 21 15.47 6.82 -6.05
C LYS A 21 14.73 5.86 -5.11
N SER A 22 13.50 5.45 -5.43
CA SER A 22 12.67 4.64 -4.51
C SER A 22 12.93 3.14 -4.64
N PHE A 23 13.25 2.51 -3.51
CA PHE A 23 13.43 1.06 -3.34
C PHE A 23 12.88 0.61 -1.97
N PHE A 24 12.89 -0.69 -1.68
CA PHE A 24 12.38 -1.23 -0.41
C PHE A 24 13.51 -1.40 0.60
N GLN A 25 13.91 -0.29 1.23
CA GLN A 25 14.94 -0.30 2.26
C GLN A 25 14.33 -0.65 3.61
N PHE A 26 14.84 -1.66 4.30
CA PHE A 26 14.52 -1.86 5.72
C PHE A 26 15.37 -0.98 6.61
N ARG A 27 14.84 -0.67 7.79
CA ARG A 27 15.63 -0.14 8.91
C ARG A 27 16.58 -1.21 9.46
N GLU A 28 17.50 -0.76 10.33
CA GLU A 28 18.54 -1.59 10.93
C GLU A 28 17.98 -2.92 11.49
N PRO A 29 18.55 -4.07 11.12
CA PRO A 29 18.13 -5.37 11.63
C PRO A 29 18.24 -5.47 13.16
N ASN A 30 17.34 -6.22 13.78
CA ASN A 30 17.29 -6.40 15.25
C ASN A 30 17.17 -5.09 16.05
N SER A 31 16.66 -4.02 15.43
CA SER A 31 16.28 -2.77 16.08
C SER A 31 14.77 -2.69 16.34
N GLU A 32 14.35 -1.73 17.16
CA GLU A 32 12.94 -1.51 17.51
C GLU A 32 11.99 -1.46 16.30
N LEU A 33 12.47 -0.91 15.18
CA LEU A 33 11.73 -0.77 13.94
C LEU A 33 12.28 -1.65 12.81
N SER A 34 12.94 -2.77 13.13
CA SER A 34 13.49 -3.70 12.15
C SER A 34 12.45 -4.31 11.20
N TYR A 35 11.17 -4.32 11.57
CA TYR A 35 10.07 -4.70 10.68
C TYR A 35 9.67 -3.63 9.65
N ALA A 36 10.25 -2.43 9.71
CA ALA A 36 9.76 -1.26 9.00
C ALA A 36 10.66 -0.84 7.83
N LEU A 37 10.02 -0.49 6.72
CA LEU A 37 10.66 0.10 5.57
C LEU A 37 10.96 1.58 5.81
N GLU A 38 12.18 2.00 5.55
CA GLU A 38 12.52 3.41 5.48
C GLU A 38 11.84 4.06 4.27
N THR A 39 11.15 5.17 4.49
CA THR A 39 10.50 5.92 3.42
C THR A 39 10.89 7.38 3.49
N ASP A 40 11.11 7.96 2.33
CA ASP A 40 11.42 9.37 2.22
C ASP A 40 10.24 10.25 2.67
N ARG A 41 10.55 11.46 3.15
CA ARG A 41 9.56 12.40 3.68
C ARG A 41 8.58 12.89 2.61
N PHE A 42 8.97 12.84 1.34
CA PHE A 42 8.13 13.29 0.23
C PHE A 42 6.89 12.39 0.07
N GLN A 43 5.72 13.03 0.07
CA GLN A 43 4.45 12.37 -0.17
C GLN A 43 4.29 12.16 -1.68
N GLY A 44 4.07 10.92 -2.11
CA GLY A 44 3.96 10.61 -3.53
C GLY A 44 3.57 9.16 -3.80
N GLY A 45 3.38 8.82 -5.07
CA GLY A 45 2.91 7.50 -5.47
C GLY A 45 3.88 6.36 -5.12
N ALA A 46 5.20 6.61 -5.11
CA ALA A 46 6.19 5.62 -4.69
C ALA A 46 6.02 5.25 -3.21
N ARG A 47 5.83 6.25 -2.34
CA ARG A 47 5.55 6.04 -0.90
C ARG A 47 4.25 5.29 -0.67
N ALA A 48 3.21 5.54 -1.46
CA ALA A 48 1.97 4.79 -1.39
C ALA A 48 2.20 3.28 -1.63
N ILE A 49 3.02 2.93 -2.63
CA ILE A 49 3.40 1.54 -2.91
C ILE A 49 4.23 0.96 -1.75
N GLN A 50 5.21 1.69 -1.24
CA GLN A 50 6.02 1.26 -0.09
C GLN A 50 5.14 1.00 1.14
N MET A 51 4.16 1.84 1.44
CA MET A 51 3.23 1.63 2.56
C MET A 51 2.34 0.39 2.37
N VAL A 52 1.86 0.15 1.15
CA VAL A 52 1.12 -1.09 0.82
C VAL A 52 1.99 -2.33 1.07
N VAL A 53 3.26 -2.28 0.67
CA VAL A 53 4.21 -3.36 0.92
C VAL A 53 4.53 -3.48 2.42
N GLN A 54 4.68 -2.37 3.14
CA GLN A 54 4.88 -2.33 4.59
C GLN A 54 3.76 -3.04 5.34
N ALA A 55 2.50 -2.76 5.00
CA ALA A 55 1.37 -3.48 5.61
C ALA A 55 1.40 -4.98 5.32
N ARG A 56 1.82 -5.39 4.12
CA ARG A 56 1.97 -6.81 3.78
C ARG A 56 3.13 -7.47 4.53
N ILE A 57 4.23 -6.75 4.76
CA ILE A 57 5.35 -7.20 5.60
C ILE A 57 4.86 -7.41 7.04
N ILE A 58 4.17 -6.43 7.63
CA ILE A 58 3.59 -6.55 8.99
C ILE A 58 2.63 -7.74 9.07
N LYS A 59 1.73 -7.90 8.08
CA LYS A 59 0.84 -9.07 7.99
C LYS A 59 1.64 -10.38 8.01
N HIS A 60 2.67 -10.47 7.18
CA HIS A 60 3.47 -11.69 7.08
C HIS A 60 4.18 -12.02 8.39
N LEU A 61 4.84 -11.04 8.99
CA LEU A 61 5.60 -11.19 10.23
C LEU A 61 4.70 -11.58 11.42
N LEU A 62 3.50 -10.98 11.53
CA LEU A 62 2.59 -11.22 12.65
C LEU A 62 1.77 -12.51 12.53
N PHE A 63 1.33 -12.86 11.31
CA PHE A 63 0.25 -13.85 11.15
C PHE A 63 0.58 -15.04 10.24
N ILE A 64 1.60 -14.95 9.39
CA ILE A 64 1.92 -16.00 8.42
C ILE A 64 3.19 -16.75 8.78
N ARG A 65 4.21 -16.05 9.29
CA ARG A 65 5.49 -16.65 9.66
C ARG A 65 5.28 -17.80 10.66
N PRO A 66 5.82 -19.01 10.40
CA PRO A 66 5.79 -20.10 11.36
C PRO A 66 6.77 -19.80 12.51
N SER A 67 6.31 -19.08 13.51
CA SER A 67 7.05 -18.85 14.75
C SER A 67 6.63 -19.91 15.78
N GLY A 68 7.59 -20.70 16.26
CA GLY A 68 7.37 -21.60 17.39
C GLY A 68 6.99 -20.80 18.63
N SER A 69 5.79 -21.05 19.16
CA SER A 69 5.17 -20.41 20.33
C SER A 69 4.81 -18.91 20.19
N ASP A 70 3.50 -18.66 20.19
CA ASP A 70 2.72 -17.54 20.74
C ASP A 70 3.36 -16.14 20.98
N ARG A 71 4.28 -15.68 20.12
CA ARG A 71 4.87 -14.33 20.21
C ARG A 71 4.25 -13.37 19.20
N ARG A 72 2.93 -13.16 19.25
CA ARG A 72 2.25 -12.03 18.56
C ARG A 72 2.39 -10.75 19.38
N THR A 73 3.61 -10.39 19.74
CA THR A 73 3.92 -9.22 20.57
C THR A 73 4.64 -8.18 19.74
N LEU A 74 4.61 -6.91 20.15
CA LEU A 74 5.37 -5.86 19.49
C LEU A 74 6.88 -6.20 19.44
N HIS A 75 7.39 -6.86 20.49
CA HIS A 75 8.78 -7.35 20.52
C HIS A 75 9.11 -8.32 19.36
N SER A 76 8.15 -9.09 18.85
CA SER A 76 8.39 -9.95 17.68
C SER A 76 8.67 -9.18 16.40
N LEU A 77 8.18 -7.94 16.31
CA LEU A 77 8.45 -7.02 15.22
C LEU A 77 9.76 -6.25 15.44
N SER A 78 10.18 -6.06 16.69
CA SER A 78 11.40 -5.34 17.07
C SER A 78 12.68 -6.18 17.06
N ASP A 79 12.60 -7.46 16.71
CA ASP A 79 13.75 -8.38 16.68
C ASP A 79 13.79 -9.17 15.36
N VAL A 80 13.63 -8.44 14.25
CA VAL A 80 13.64 -9.03 12.90
C VAL A 80 15.04 -8.90 12.32
N GLY A 81 15.74 -10.04 12.22
CA GLY A 81 17.04 -10.11 11.58
C GLY A 81 16.96 -9.96 10.06
N GLN A 82 18.10 -9.64 9.42
CA GLN A 82 18.18 -9.37 7.98
C GLN A 82 17.55 -10.46 7.11
N ARG A 83 17.84 -11.74 7.41
CA ARG A 83 17.27 -12.86 6.66
C ARG A 83 15.74 -12.92 6.72
N ASP A 84 15.16 -12.51 7.84
CA ASP A 84 13.71 -12.49 8.00
C ASP A 84 13.08 -11.25 7.37
N GLN A 85 13.78 -10.11 7.33
CA GLN A 85 13.38 -8.94 6.54
C GLN A 85 13.29 -9.30 5.05
N GLU A 86 14.33 -9.91 4.48
CA GLU A 86 14.37 -10.33 3.08
C GLU A 86 13.26 -11.32 2.74
N ARG A 87 13.03 -12.31 3.61
CA ARG A 87 11.92 -13.28 3.47
C ARG A 87 10.55 -12.61 3.55
N ALA A 88 10.36 -11.69 4.49
CA ALA A 88 9.09 -10.98 4.65
C ALA A 88 8.80 -10.08 3.44
N LEU A 89 9.80 -9.41 2.90
CA LEU A 89 9.67 -8.64 1.67
C LEU A 89 9.38 -9.53 0.47
N ALA A 90 10.14 -10.61 0.26
CA ALA A 90 9.87 -11.56 -0.82
C ALA A 90 8.46 -12.15 -0.73
N ALA A 91 7.97 -12.47 0.48
CA ALA A 91 6.61 -12.91 0.71
C ALA A 91 5.58 -11.82 0.38
N ALA A 92 5.80 -10.58 0.83
CA ALA A 92 4.91 -9.44 0.55
C ALA A 92 4.81 -9.13 -0.96
N LEU A 93 5.94 -9.11 -1.66
CA LEU A 93 6.00 -8.87 -3.10
C LEU A 93 5.34 -10.03 -3.87
N SER A 94 5.70 -11.29 -3.57
CA SER A 94 5.12 -12.47 -4.24
C SER A 94 3.61 -12.59 -4.04
N ASP A 95 3.10 -12.40 -2.80
CA ASP A 95 1.67 -12.36 -2.51
C ASP A 95 0.94 -11.32 -3.37
N SER A 96 1.55 -10.14 -3.52
CA SER A 96 0.98 -9.03 -4.29
C SER A 96 0.91 -9.34 -5.78
N LEU A 97 1.99 -9.88 -6.35
CA LEU A 97 2.06 -10.23 -7.78
C LEU A 97 1.13 -11.40 -8.11
N TRP A 98 1.08 -12.40 -7.23
CA TRP A 98 0.20 -13.55 -7.39
C TRP A 98 -1.28 -13.13 -7.38
N LEU A 99 -1.65 -12.25 -6.45
CA LEU A 99 -3.00 -11.68 -6.39
C LEU A 99 -3.31 -10.84 -7.65
N ALA A 100 -2.34 -10.06 -8.14
CA ALA A 100 -2.51 -9.27 -9.36
C ALA A 100 -2.80 -10.15 -10.58
N GLY A 101 -2.09 -11.28 -10.72
CA GLY A 101 -2.36 -12.29 -11.73
C GLY A 101 -3.46 -13.30 -11.38
N GLN A 102 -4.40 -12.88 -10.52
CA GLN A 102 -5.63 -13.60 -10.21
C GLN A 102 -5.39 -15.01 -9.64
N GLU A 103 -4.28 -15.19 -8.94
CA GLU A 103 -3.85 -16.46 -8.36
C GLU A 103 -3.57 -17.57 -9.38
N VAL A 104 -3.37 -17.21 -10.65
CA VAL A 104 -3.06 -18.14 -11.75
C VAL A 104 -1.60 -18.03 -12.19
N SER A 105 -1.08 -16.82 -12.27
CA SER A 105 0.28 -16.56 -12.74
C SER A 105 0.82 -15.26 -12.16
N ALA A 106 2.12 -15.02 -12.30
CA ALA A 106 2.72 -13.73 -11.99
C ALA A 106 3.89 -13.46 -12.95
N ILE A 107 4.18 -12.18 -13.17
CA ILE A 107 5.32 -11.70 -13.92
C ILE A 107 6.20 -10.85 -13.00
N VAL A 108 7.49 -11.17 -12.94
CA VAL A 108 8.51 -10.36 -12.28
C VAL A 108 9.35 -9.67 -13.36
N THR A 109 9.62 -8.38 -13.19
CA THR A 109 10.48 -7.61 -14.09
C THR A 109 11.79 -7.26 -13.40
N LEU A 110 12.92 -7.49 -14.08
CA LEU A 110 14.27 -7.07 -13.65
C LEU A 110 14.96 -6.27 -14.77
N VAL A 111 15.97 -5.49 -14.41
CA VAL A 111 16.84 -4.78 -15.38
C VAL A 111 18.02 -5.69 -15.76
N THR A 112 18.28 -5.82 -17.06
CA THR A 112 19.44 -6.53 -17.62
C THR A 112 20.48 -5.57 -18.17
N GLU A 113 21.67 -6.06 -18.53
CA GLU A 113 22.68 -5.25 -19.24
C GLU A 113 22.23 -4.82 -20.62
N ASP A 114 21.63 -5.75 -21.36
CA ASP A 114 21.25 -5.51 -22.76
C ASP A 114 19.94 -4.75 -22.91
N TYR A 115 19.88 -3.94 -23.97
CA TYR A 115 18.67 -3.30 -24.42
C TYR A 115 17.73 -4.31 -25.07
N CYS A 116 16.52 -4.43 -24.53
CA CYS A 116 15.47 -5.28 -25.09
C CYS A 116 14.68 -4.57 -26.20
N ILE A 117 14.81 -3.24 -26.33
CA ILE A 117 14.13 -2.45 -27.35
C ILE A 117 15.06 -1.40 -27.98
N THR A 118 14.88 -1.16 -29.27
CA THR A 118 15.52 -0.05 -29.98
C THR A 118 14.66 1.21 -29.85
N PRO A 119 15.20 2.34 -29.36
CA PRO A 119 14.45 3.59 -29.21
C PRO A 119 14.14 4.24 -30.58
N HIS A 120 12.95 4.84 -30.73
CA HIS A 120 12.52 5.60 -31.92
C HIS A 120 12.46 7.10 -31.62
N LEU A 121 12.25 7.96 -32.63
CA LEU A 121 12.27 9.42 -32.47
C LEU A 121 11.35 9.96 -31.34
N ASP A 122 10.16 9.38 -31.15
CA ASP A 122 9.16 9.84 -30.16
C ASP A 122 9.29 9.13 -28.79
N TYR A 123 10.47 8.56 -28.53
CA TYR A 123 10.76 7.78 -27.34
C TYR A 123 11.93 8.39 -26.56
N LYS A 124 11.63 8.91 -25.35
CA LYS A 124 12.67 9.43 -24.46
C LYS A 124 13.32 8.28 -23.69
N MET A 125 14.60 7.99 -23.91
CA MET A 125 15.28 6.93 -23.15
C MET A 125 15.34 7.28 -21.65
N ASP A 126 15.08 6.30 -20.78
CA ASP A 126 15.39 6.40 -19.34
C ASP A 126 16.50 5.45 -18.89
N ASN A 127 17.08 4.68 -19.82
CA ASN A 127 18.13 3.68 -19.62
C ASN A 127 17.75 2.61 -18.59
N PHE A 128 16.44 2.40 -18.42
CA PHE A 128 15.88 1.52 -17.41
C PHE A 128 14.77 0.67 -18.02
N THR A 129 13.72 1.33 -18.54
CA THR A 129 12.56 0.67 -19.14
C THR A 129 12.95 -0.10 -20.41
N GLU A 130 14.00 0.33 -21.12
CA GLU A 130 14.46 -0.33 -22.33
C GLU A 130 15.18 -1.66 -22.08
N ARG A 131 15.62 -1.87 -20.84
CA ARG A 131 16.44 -3.02 -20.41
C ARG A 131 15.64 -3.96 -19.50
N LEU A 132 14.31 -3.87 -19.52
CA LEU A 132 13.44 -4.71 -18.70
C LEU A 132 13.25 -6.09 -19.31
N GLN A 133 13.64 -7.12 -18.56
CA GLN A 133 13.32 -8.51 -18.84
C GLN A 133 12.14 -8.96 -17.99
N LEU A 134 11.24 -9.75 -18.60
CA LEU A 134 10.03 -10.28 -17.98
C LEU A 134 10.21 -11.78 -17.70
N PHE A 135 9.97 -12.18 -16.45
CA PHE A 135 10.00 -13.56 -15.99
C PHE A 135 8.60 -13.99 -15.60
N THR A 136 8.05 -15.01 -16.26
CA THR A 136 6.68 -15.48 -16.05
C THR A 136 6.67 -16.75 -15.22
N PHE A 137 5.78 -16.83 -14.24
CA PHE A 137 5.65 -17.94 -13.31
C PHE A 137 4.20 -18.42 -13.23
N SER A 138 4.02 -19.73 -13.11
CA SER A 138 2.72 -20.40 -12.93
C SER A 138 2.56 -21.02 -11.53
N LYS A 139 3.52 -20.80 -10.63
CA LYS A 139 3.46 -21.23 -9.22
C LYS A 139 3.93 -20.11 -8.30
N LYS A 140 3.15 -19.83 -7.26
CA LYS A 140 3.46 -18.79 -6.26
C LYS A 140 4.81 -18.99 -5.57
N GLU A 141 5.13 -20.23 -5.23
CA GLU A 141 6.38 -20.57 -4.54
C GLU A 141 7.61 -20.28 -5.38
N ASP A 142 7.53 -20.47 -6.71
CA ASP A 142 8.62 -20.16 -7.64
C ASP A 142 8.83 -18.64 -7.75
N VAL A 143 7.76 -17.85 -7.73
CA VAL A 143 7.83 -16.37 -7.66
C VAL A 143 8.54 -15.94 -6.39
N ARG A 144 8.15 -16.51 -5.24
CA ARG A 144 8.74 -16.17 -3.94
C ARG A 144 10.23 -16.51 -3.90
N LYS A 145 10.60 -17.70 -4.37
CA LYS A 145 12.01 -18.12 -4.45
C LYS A 145 12.80 -17.19 -5.37
N PHE A 146 12.28 -16.91 -6.57
CA PHE A 146 12.94 -16.04 -7.53
C PHE A 146 13.16 -14.62 -6.97
N LEU A 147 12.16 -14.03 -6.32
CA LEU A 147 12.29 -12.71 -5.68
C LEU A 147 13.30 -12.72 -4.54
N LEU A 148 13.38 -13.81 -3.76
CA LEU A 148 14.38 -13.94 -2.70
C LEU A 148 15.80 -14.05 -3.27
N ASP A 149 15.97 -14.83 -4.34
CA ASP A 149 17.26 -15.00 -5.03
C ASP A 149 17.74 -13.69 -5.69
N HIS A 150 16.84 -12.76 -5.99
CA HIS A 150 17.12 -11.45 -6.62
C HIS A 150 16.72 -10.26 -5.73
N ILE A 151 16.70 -10.45 -4.41
CA ILE A 151 16.14 -9.45 -3.49
C ILE A 151 16.85 -8.10 -3.55
N GLN A 152 18.16 -8.11 -3.83
CA GLN A 152 19.02 -6.94 -3.97
C GLN A 152 18.52 -5.95 -5.03
N CYS A 153 17.95 -6.43 -6.14
CA CYS A 153 17.35 -5.57 -7.17
C CYS A 153 16.20 -4.69 -6.62
N PHE A 154 15.58 -5.11 -5.52
CA PHE A 154 14.46 -4.43 -4.90
C PHE A 154 14.85 -3.60 -3.67
N THR A 155 15.99 -3.90 -3.05
CA THR A 155 16.42 -3.32 -1.76
C THR A 155 17.64 -2.43 -1.84
N GLU A 156 18.40 -2.45 -2.95
CA GLU A 156 19.61 -1.64 -3.10
C GLU A 156 19.35 -0.29 -3.75
N GLU A 157 20.14 0.70 -3.35
CA GLU A 157 20.13 2.03 -3.95
C GLU A 157 20.45 1.93 -5.45
N GLY A 158 19.66 2.61 -6.28
CA GLY A 158 19.78 2.54 -7.74
C GLY A 158 19.13 1.31 -8.39
N GLY A 159 18.66 0.32 -7.61
CA GLY A 159 17.92 -0.83 -8.14
C GLY A 159 16.52 -0.50 -8.68
N HIS A 160 15.98 0.68 -8.32
CA HIS A 160 14.64 1.13 -8.71
C HIS A 160 13.52 0.17 -8.29
N GLY A 161 13.67 -0.48 -7.12
CA GLY A 161 12.83 -1.59 -6.67
C GLY A 161 11.33 -1.30 -6.69
N VAL A 162 10.91 -0.08 -6.36
CA VAL A 162 9.49 0.30 -6.38
C VAL A 162 8.94 0.35 -7.82
N ILE A 163 9.74 0.83 -8.78
CA ILE A 163 9.37 0.85 -10.20
C ILE A 163 9.33 -0.58 -10.76
N LEU A 164 10.34 -1.41 -10.45
CA LEU A 164 10.35 -2.81 -10.87
C LEU A 164 9.13 -3.56 -10.35
N PHE A 165 8.75 -3.35 -9.10
CA PHE A 165 7.56 -3.95 -8.54
C PHE A 165 6.28 -3.44 -9.21
N LEU A 166 6.17 -2.14 -9.51
CA LEU A 166 5.04 -1.58 -10.24
C LEU A 166 4.89 -2.17 -11.64
N TYR A 167 5.98 -2.28 -12.40
CA TYR A 167 5.95 -2.92 -13.71
C TYR A 167 5.59 -4.41 -13.62
N SER A 168 6.12 -5.12 -12.62
CA SER A 168 5.74 -6.51 -12.33
C SER A 168 4.23 -6.66 -12.06
N LEU A 169 3.64 -5.76 -11.28
CA LEU A 169 2.19 -5.74 -10.99
C LEU A 169 1.36 -5.53 -12.25
N ILE A 170 1.74 -4.55 -13.08
CA ILE A 170 1.07 -4.23 -14.35
C ILE A 170 1.13 -5.47 -15.26
N CYS A 171 2.32 -6.02 -15.50
CA CYS A 171 2.49 -7.21 -16.33
C CYS A 171 1.70 -8.43 -15.80
N SER A 172 1.68 -8.65 -14.48
CA SER A 172 0.96 -9.77 -13.85
C SER A 172 -0.55 -9.72 -14.05
N ARG A 173 -1.17 -8.53 -14.15
CA ARG A 173 -2.63 -8.37 -14.28
C ARG A 173 -3.19 -8.86 -15.63
N THR A 174 -2.33 -9.27 -16.57
CA THR A 174 -2.55 -9.59 -18.00
C THR A 174 -2.73 -8.36 -18.89
N VAL A 175 -2.18 -8.42 -20.11
CA VAL A 175 -2.33 -7.36 -21.12
C VAL A 175 -3.81 -7.17 -21.47
N ASP A 176 -4.65 -8.20 -21.44
CA ASP A 176 -6.09 -8.07 -21.74
C ASP A 176 -6.87 -7.31 -20.67
N ALA A 177 -6.55 -7.48 -19.39
CA ALA A 177 -7.16 -6.67 -18.33
C ALA A 177 -6.70 -5.21 -18.41
N LEU A 178 -5.45 -4.98 -18.81
CA LEU A 178 -4.91 -3.64 -19.05
C LEU A 178 -5.42 -3.00 -20.35
N LEU A 179 -5.61 -3.78 -21.41
CA LEU A 179 -6.23 -3.35 -22.66
C LEU A 179 -7.69 -3.04 -22.40
N ASN A 180 -8.41 -3.85 -21.63
CA ASN A 180 -9.75 -3.51 -21.18
C ASN A 180 -9.75 -2.21 -20.37
N LEU A 181 -8.79 -2.01 -19.45
CA LEU A 181 -8.60 -0.73 -18.75
C LEU A 181 -8.40 0.43 -19.74
N LEU A 182 -7.49 0.30 -20.71
CA LEU A 182 -7.17 1.36 -21.67
C LEU A 182 -8.29 1.64 -22.68
N LEU A 183 -8.91 0.59 -23.22
CA LEU A 183 -9.96 0.66 -24.24
C LEU A 183 -11.30 1.09 -23.65
N THR A 184 -11.56 0.73 -22.40
CA THR A 184 -12.85 1.04 -21.76
C THR A 184 -12.76 2.13 -20.69
N GLY A 185 -11.55 2.53 -20.30
CA GLY A 185 -11.28 3.42 -19.16
C GLY A 185 -11.54 2.78 -17.79
N LYS A 186 -11.81 1.47 -17.72
CA LYS A 186 -12.31 0.80 -16.50
C LYS A 186 -11.19 0.15 -15.68
N ALA A 187 -10.56 0.92 -14.82
CA ALA A 187 -10.02 0.45 -13.54
C ALA A 187 -10.94 1.07 -12.52
N THR A 188 -11.46 0.28 -11.60
CA THR A 188 -12.42 0.83 -10.64
C THR A 188 -11.65 1.61 -9.57
N PRO A 189 -11.77 2.95 -9.48
CA PRO A 189 -11.21 3.71 -8.36
C PRO A 189 -12.07 3.56 -7.10
N HIS A 190 -13.20 2.87 -7.22
CA HIS A 190 -14.23 2.81 -6.21
C HIS A 190 -13.87 1.80 -5.11
N ILE A 191 -13.74 2.34 -3.91
CA ILE A 191 -13.41 1.60 -2.68
C ILE A 191 -14.64 1.19 -1.86
N PHE A 192 -15.86 1.37 -2.41
CA PHE A 192 -17.11 0.90 -1.81
C PHE A 192 -17.40 -0.57 -2.14
N ASN A 193 -18.42 -1.16 -1.51
CA ASN A 193 -18.78 -2.56 -1.71
C ASN A 193 -19.59 -2.81 -2.99
N GLY A 194 -19.31 -3.91 -3.69
CA GLY A 194 -20.23 -4.48 -4.68
C GLY A 194 -20.38 -3.65 -5.94
N THR A 195 -21.61 -3.38 -6.38
CA THR A 195 -21.89 -2.53 -7.55
C THR A 195 -22.89 -1.47 -7.14
N LEU A 196 -22.57 -0.21 -7.40
CA LEU A 196 -23.45 0.92 -7.13
C LEU A 196 -24.28 1.22 -8.39
N TYR A 197 -25.60 1.21 -8.23
CA TYR A 197 -26.56 1.46 -9.31
C TYR A 197 -27.21 2.84 -9.21
N PHE A 198 -27.12 3.51 -8.06
CA PHE A 198 -27.79 4.77 -7.76
C PHE A 198 -26.80 5.79 -7.18
N ASP A 199 -27.03 7.07 -7.44
CA ASP A 199 -26.27 8.17 -6.83
C ASP A 199 -26.71 8.48 -5.39
N GLU A 200 -26.08 9.48 -4.77
CA GLU A 200 -26.39 9.93 -3.40
C GLU A 200 -27.84 10.43 -3.25
N ASP A 201 -28.46 10.89 -4.33
CA ASP A 201 -29.84 11.39 -4.37
C ASP A 201 -30.86 10.26 -4.70
N GLY A 202 -30.41 9.01 -4.81
CA GLY A 202 -31.24 7.85 -5.14
C GLY A 202 -31.64 7.75 -6.61
N ARG A 203 -31.01 8.54 -7.50
CA ARG A 203 -31.26 8.48 -8.96
C ARG A 203 -30.42 7.37 -9.59
N PRO A 204 -30.95 6.65 -10.59
CA PRO A 204 -30.21 5.60 -11.26
C PRO A 204 -29.01 6.18 -12.02
N LEU A 205 -27.85 5.54 -11.87
CA LEU A 205 -26.65 5.88 -12.62
C LEU A 205 -26.77 5.37 -14.06
N GLU A 206 -26.31 6.16 -15.03
CA GLU A 206 -26.27 5.74 -16.43
C GLU A 206 -25.46 4.46 -16.64
N ARG A 207 -24.44 4.24 -15.82
CA ARG A 207 -23.61 3.03 -15.80
C ARG A 207 -23.33 2.62 -14.37
N PRO A 208 -23.60 1.36 -13.98
CA PRO A 208 -23.30 0.88 -12.64
C PRO A 208 -21.80 0.96 -12.35
N LEU A 209 -21.44 1.56 -11.22
CA LEU A 209 -20.07 1.69 -10.78
C LEU A 209 -19.66 0.43 -10.03
N GLN A 210 -18.63 -0.26 -10.49
CA GLN A 210 -18.12 -1.47 -9.85
C GLN A 210 -17.25 -1.07 -8.65
N GLY A 211 -17.43 -1.70 -7.50
CA GLY A 211 -16.58 -1.55 -6.31
C GLY A 211 -15.86 -2.84 -5.96
N VAL A 212 -15.47 -2.98 -4.69
CA VAL A 212 -14.77 -4.15 -4.17
C VAL A 212 -15.77 -5.27 -3.89
N LYS A 213 -15.54 -6.44 -4.50
CA LYS A 213 -16.48 -7.59 -4.47
C LYS A 213 -16.19 -8.61 -3.38
N SER A 214 -15.00 -8.63 -2.82
CA SER A 214 -14.56 -9.62 -1.83
C SER A 214 -13.74 -8.98 -0.73
N ARG A 215 -13.78 -9.59 0.46
CA ARG A 215 -13.03 -9.15 1.64
C ARG A 215 -11.53 -9.26 1.37
N SER A 216 -10.81 -8.15 1.55
CA SER A 216 -9.36 -8.08 1.36
C SER A 216 -8.58 -8.63 2.56
N ASP A 217 -7.35 -9.10 2.32
CA ASP A 217 -6.40 -9.47 3.37
C ASP A 217 -5.91 -8.26 4.17
N ILE A 218 -5.65 -7.14 3.47
CA ILE A 218 -5.21 -5.86 4.03
C ILE A 218 -6.35 -4.85 3.83
N GLY A 219 -6.65 -4.10 4.88
CA GLY A 219 -7.73 -3.11 4.87
C GLY A 219 -7.30 -1.78 4.28
N PHE A 220 -8.30 -0.92 4.05
CA PHE A 220 -8.09 0.46 3.68
C PHE A 220 -8.99 1.36 4.50
N LEU A 221 -8.43 2.44 5.03
CA LEU A 221 -9.16 3.54 5.68
C LEU A 221 -8.77 4.83 4.97
N HIS A 222 -9.76 5.68 4.73
CA HIS A 222 -9.56 6.94 4.04
C HIS A 222 -10.21 8.05 4.84
N TRP A 223 -9.47 9.12 5.04
CA TRP A 223 -9.98 10.35 5.60
C TRP A 223 -9.31 11.56 4.95
N SER A 224 -10.10 12.56 4.62
CA SER A 224 -9.64 13.83 4.05
C SER A 224 -10.51 14.96 4.57
N ARG A 225 -9.87 16.02 5.09
CA ARG A 225 -10.56 17.23 5.55
C ARG A 225 -11.36 17.88 4.43
N GLU A 226 -10.76 18.02 3.25
CA GLU A 226 -11.41 18.63 2.06
C GLU A 226 -12.71 17.89 1.68
N GLN A 227 -12.73 16.56 1.82
CA GLN A 227 -13.89 15.75 1.52
C GLN A 227 -14.98 15.83 2.59
N MET A 228 -14.58 15.92 3.87
CA MET A 228 -15.50 16.13 4.98
C MET A 228 -16.23 17.48 4.84
N ASP A 229 -15.51 18.56 4.54
CA ASP A 229 -16.09 19.90 4.38
C ASP A 229 -17.08 20.00 3.21
N ARG A 230 -16.89 19.15 2.19
CA ARG A 230 -17.80 19.05 1.04
C ARG A 230 -18.99 18.13 1.28
N GLY A 231 -19.13 17.54 2.47
CA GLY A 231 -20.19 16.58 2.80
C GLY A 231 -20.11 15.26 2.02
N ARG A 232 -19.01 15.03 1.28
CA ARG A 232 -18.79 13.89 0.40
C ARG A 232 -17.69 13.03 0.98
N LEU A 233 -18.01 12.23 1.98
CA LEU A 233 -17.12 11.17 2.42
C LEU A 233 -17.26 10.01 1.41
N PRO A 234 -16.23 9.63 0.62
CA PRO A 234 -16.26 8.35 -0.05
C PRO A 234 -16.29 7.29 1.06
N GLN A 235 -17.42 6.62 1.21
CA GLN A 235 -17.53 5.56 2.20
C GLN A 235 -16.72 4.37 1.70
N VAL A 236 -15.52 4.21 2.27
CA VAL A 236 -14.77 2.96 2.13
C VAL A 236 -15.71 1.83 2.58
N GLY A 237 -15.93 0.85 1.72
CA GLY A 237 -16.85 -0.23 1.96
C GLY A 237 -16.34 -1.20 3.02
N SER A 238 -17.24 -1.96 3.64
CA SER A 238 -16.87 -2.95 4.65
C SER A 238 -15.88 -4.00 4.13
N MET A 239 -15.86 -4.32 2.84
CA MET A 239 -14.89 -5.26 2.25
C MET A 239 -13.43 -4.81 2.40
N LEU A 240 -13.20 -3.52 2.60
CA LEU A 240 -11.90 -2.92 2.90
C LEU A 240 -11.77 -2.43 4.35
N LYS A 241 -12.86 -1.99 4.99
CA LYS A 241 -12.82 -1.55 6.40
C LYS A 241 -12.67 -2.71 7.39
N THR A 242 -13.18 -3.90 7.06
CA THR A 242 -13.03 -5.14 7.85
C THR A 242 -12.18 -6.17 7.11
N PRO A 243 -10.85 -5.99 6.99
CA PRO A 243 -9.97 -6.95 6.34
C PRO A 243 -9.91 -8.29 7.09
N ARG A 244 -9.33 -9.32 6.46
CA ARG A 244 -9.12 -10.64 7.09
C ARG A 244 -8.06 -10.60 8.19
N PHE A 245 -7.03 -9.78 8.00
CA PHE A 245 -6.01 -9.51 9.02
C PHE A 245 -6.17 -8.08 9.52
N PRO A 246 -5.99 -7.80 10.83
CA PRO A 246 -6.19 -6.48 11.42
C PRO A 246 -5.01 -5.53 11.08
N VAL A 247 -4.81 -5.29 9.78
CA VAL A 247 -3.79 -4.42 9.21
C VAL A 247 -4.45 -3.59 8.12
N TRP A 248 -4.31 -2.27 8.18
CA TRP A 248 -4.92 -1.32 7.27
C TRP A 248 -3.88 -0.38 6.69
N ILE A 249 -4.06 -0.05 5.42
CA ILE A 249 -3.48 1.17 4.84
C ILE A 249 -4.41 2.33 5.16
N CYS A 250 -3.86 3.38 5.74
CA CYS A 250 -4.55 4.64 5.96
C CYS A 250 -4.11 5.64 4.92
N CYS A 251 -5.06 6.28 4.25
CA CYS A 251 -4.83 7.48 3.46
C CYS A 251 -5.46 8.66 4.21
N ILE A 252 -4.62 9.48 4.84
CA ILE A 252 -5.00 10.59 5.71
C ILE A 252 -4.50 11.87 5.05
N ASN A 253 -5.39 12.72 4.55
CA ASN A 253 -5.02 13.96 3.84
C ASN A 253 -3.96 13.71 2.74
N SER A 254 -4.11 12.63 1.95
CA SER A 254 -3.18 12.17 0.91
C SER A 254 -1.84 11.59 1.38
N SER A 255 -1.60 11.52 2.70
CA SER A 255 -0.48 10.79 3.29
C SER A 255 -0.85 9.33 3.52
N TYR A 256 0.04 8.42 3.12
CA TYR A 256 -0.14 6.99 3.31
C TYR A 256 0.62 6.50 4.55
N SER A 257 -0.05 5.67 5.34
CA SER A 257 0.47 5.08 6.57
C SER A 257 -0.15 3.71 6.82
N VAL A 258 0.34 3.00 7.83
CA VAL A 258 -0.14 1.69 8.24
C VAL A 258 -0.69 1.77 9.67
N LEU A 259 -1.90 1.23 9.85
CA LEU A 259 -2.52 1.03 11.15
C LEU A 259 -2.70 -0.48 11.34
N PHE A 260 -2.39 -1.03 12.51
CA PHE A 260 -2.52 -2.46 12.73
C PHE A 260 -2.79 -2.83 14.18
N SER A 261 -3.30 -4.04 14.40
CA SER A 261 -3.40 -4.65 15.73
C SER A 261 -2.63 -5.96 15.76
N LEU A 262 -2.13 -6.33 16.93
CA LEU A 262 -1.49 -7.62 17.17
C LEU A 262 -2.52 -8.74 17.37
N ASN A 263 -3.76 -8.38 17.72
CA ASN A 263 -4.83 -9.34 17.96
C ASN A 263 -5.50 -9.78 16.66
N HIS A 264 -5.11 -10.94 16.13
CA HIS A 264 -5.70 -11.55 14.93
C HIS A 264 -7.24 -11.62 14.97
N SER A 265 -7.82 -11.82 16.16
CA SER A 265 -9.27 -11.98 16.33
C SER A 265 -10.04 -10.67 16.44
N LEU A 266 -9.36 -9.51 16.37
CA LEU A 266 -9.98 -8.20 16.54
C LEU A 266 -11.23 -8.00 15.66
N LEU A 267 -11.21 -8.50 14.42
CA LEU A 267 -12.29 -8.32 13.45
C LEU A 267 -13.16 -9.56 13.23
N SER A 268 -12.93 -10.63 14.00
CA SER A 268 -13.72 -11.85 13.95
C SER A 268 -14.49 -12.14 15.24
N ASP A 269 -14.12 -11.48 16.34
CA ASP A 269 -14.84 -11.56 17.61
C ASP A 269 -15.29 -10.15 18.06
N TRP A 270 -16.60 -9.92 18.05
CA TRP A 270 -17.21 -8.64 18.41
C TRP A 270 -16.86 -8.20 19.85
N ARG A 271 -16.52 -9.14 20.75
CA ARG A 271 -16.08 -8.81 22.12
C ARG A 271 -14.73 -8.11 22.12
N MET A 272 -13.85 -8.46 21.18
CA MET A 272 -12.53 -7.87 21.06
C MET A 272 -12.57 -6.42 20.54
N GLU A 273 -13.68 -6.00 19.89
CA GLU A 273 -13.86 -4.62 19.41
C GLU A 273 -14.29 -3.63 20.51
N HIS A 274 -14.44 -4.07 21.78
CA HIS A 274 -14.82 -3.16 22.89
C HIS A 274 -13.65 -2.34 23.44
N LEU A 275 -12.48 -2.97 23.59
CA LEU A 275 -11.26 -2.34 24.09
C LEU A 275 -10.06 -3.07 23.48
N PHE A 276 -9.27 -2.38 22.68
CA PHE A 276 -8.14 -2.96 21.97
C PHE A 276 -7.05 -1.92 21.70
N GLN A 277 -5.86 -2.41 21.39
CA GLN A 277 -4.72 -1.57 21.04
C GLN A 277 -4.49 -1.58 19.52
N LEU A 278 -4.19 -0.38 19.01
CA LEU A 278 -3.74 -0.16 17.64
C LEU A 278 -2.35 0.45 17.64
N TYR A 279 -1.57 0.06 16.67
CA TYR A 279 -0.23 0.57 16.38
C TYR A 279 -0.29 1.34 15.07
N TYR A 280 0.34 2.51 15.05
CA TYR A 280 0.37 3.40 13.90
C TYR A 280 1.79 3.59 13.42
N TYR A 281 2.00 3.47 12.11
CA TYR A 281 3.28 3.63 11.45
C TYR A 281 3.14 4.52 10.21
N ASN A 282 3.82 5.65 10.17
CA ASN A 282 3.72 6.62 9.07
C ASN A 282 4.98 6.72 8.19
N GLY A 283 6.02 5.93 8.45
CA GLY A 283 7.29 5.99 7.71
C GLY A 283 8.35 6.92 8.32
N ASP A 284 7.98 7.86 9.20
CA ASP A 284 8.91 8.83 9.81
C ASP A 284 9.24 8.44 11.26
N THR A 285 10.50 8.61 11.65
CA THR A 285 10.96 8.47 13.05
C THR A 285 11.30 9.80 13.71
N HIS A 286 11.32 10.90 12.95
CA HIS A 286 11.50 12.20 13.54
C HIS A 286 10.14 12.75 13.94
N SER A 287 9.89 12.80 15.24
CA SER A 287 8.85 13.60 15.87
C SER A 287 9.12 15.09 15.62
N HIS A 288 8.93 15.57 14.39
CA HIS A 288 8.82 16.98 14.14
C HIS A 288 7.35 17.36 14.22
N HIS A 289 7.03 18.06 15.30
CA HIS A 289 5.83 18.83 15.48
C HIS A 289 5.47 19.52 14.16
N TRP A 290 4.38 19.07 13.55
CA TRP A 290 3.69 19.94 12.62
C TRP A 290 3.05 21.02 13.51
N GLU A 291 3.66 22.20 13.57
CA GLU A 291 2.99 23.35 14.17
C GLU A 291 1.93 23.81 13.18
N ALA A 292 0.67 23.49 13.48
CA ALA A 292 -0.46 24.19 12.89
C ALA A 292 -0.24 25.69 13.13
N SER A 293 -0.04 26.44 12.06
CA SER A 293 0.15 27.89 12.11
C SER A 293 -0.96 28.52 12.96
N SER A 294 -0.59 29.03 14.13
CA SER A 294 -1.52 29.71 15.04
C SER A 294 -1.97 31.01 14.39
N ARG A 295 -3.11 30.98 13.70
CA ARG A 295 -3.91 32.18 13.45
C ARG A 295 -5.34 31.89 13.89
N HIS A 296 -5.76 32.66 14.88
CA HIS A 296 -7.04 32.61 15.57
C HIS A 296 -8.23 32.33 14.65
N SER A 297 -8.87 31.18 14.84
CA SER A 297 -10.32 31.03 14.71
C SER A 297 -10.77 29.79 15.50
N ASP A 298 -11.89 29.93 16.21
CA ASP A 298 -12.40 29.00 17.21
C ASP A 298 -13.44 28.04 16.60
N ARG A 299 -13.19 27.59 15.36
CA ARG A 299 -14.17 26.83 14.54
C ARG A 299 -13.55 25.72 13.69
N ASP A 300 -12.37 25.20 14.05
CA ASP A 300 -11.74 24.12 13.28
C ASP A 300 -12.08 22.74 13.91
N PRO A 301 -12.83 21.85 13.23
CA PRO A 301 -13.09 20.50 13.73
C PRO A 301 -11.81 19.67 13.95
N GLU A 302 -10.67 19.97 13.31
CA GLU A 302 -9.38 19.32 13.65
C GLU A 302 -8.82 19.77 15.00
N LYS A 303 -9.22 20.95 15.52
CA LYS A 303 -8.91 21.30 16.93
C LYS A 303 -9.71 20.44 17.92
N LYS A 304 -10.77 19.77 17.46
CA LYS A 304 -11.59 18.91 18.31
C LYS A 304 -11.08 17.46 18.34
N PHE A 305 -10.59 16.93 17.21
CA PHE A 305 -10.00 15.59 17.14
C PHE A 305 -8.90 15.49 16.04
N PRO A 306 -7.78 14.81 16.33
CA PRO A 306 -6.69 14.54 15.39
C PRO A 306 -7.12 13.81 14.11
N SER A 307 -6.43 14.05 12.98
CA SER A 307 -6.81 13.43 11.68
C SER A 307 -6.76 11.89 11.71
N LEU A 308 -5.81 11.32 12.47
CA LEU A 308 -5.72 9.88 12.66
C LEU A 308 -6.89 9.33 13.49
N GLU A 309 -7.33 10.04 14.53
CA GLU A 309 -8.52 9.66 15.29
C GLU A 309 -9.78 9.70 14.42
N MET A 310 -9.91 10.73 13.58
CA MET A 310 -11.02 10.82 12.63
C MET A 310 -10.99 9.65 11.62
N THR A 311 -9.81 9.23 11.19
CA THR A 311 -9.62 8.05 10.33
C THR A 311 -10.08 6.77 11.02
N ILE A 312 -9.71 6.55 12.29
CA ILE A 312 -10.13 5.40 13.11
C ILE A 312 -11.66 5.37 13.25
N ARG A 313 -12.27 6.52 13.51
CA ARG A 313 -13.72 6.66 13.65
C ARG A 313 -14.50 6.36 12.38
N THR A 314 -13.87 6.40 11.20
CA THR A 314 -14.53 5.92 9.96
C THR A 314 -14.88 4.42 10.01
N LYS A 315 -14.18 3.63 10.83
CA LYS A 315 -14.46 2.19 11.06
C LYS A 315 -15.15 1.94 12.39
N TRP A 316 -14.67 2.55 13.47
CA TRP A 316 -15.23 2.40 14.81
C TRP A 316 -15.92 3.70 15.21
N ASP A 317 -17.15 3.86 14.73
CA ASP A 317 -17.93 5.06 15.01
C ASP A 317 -18.12 5.25 16.53
N GLY A 318 -17.92 6.47 17.01
CA GLY A 318 -17.97 6.80 18.43
C GLY A 318 -16.82 6.27 19.29
N ALA A 319 -15.77 5.68 18.71
CA ALA A 319 -14.60 5.22 19.48
C ALA A 319 -13.88 6.39 20.19
N VAL A 320 -13.50 6.16 21.45
CA VAL A 320 -12.64 7.04 22.24
C VAL A 320 -11.21 6.56 22.11
N VAL A 321 -10.30 7.45 21.68
CA VAL A 321 -8.88 7.12 21.49
C VAL A 321 -8.08 7.63 22.68
N ASP A 322 -7.38 6.72 23.36
CA ASP A 322 -6.33 7.05 24.32
C ASP A 322 -4.97 6.97 23.63
N TRP A 323 -4.22 8.07 23.67
CA TRP A 323 -2.91 8.20 23.04
C TRP A 323 -1.76 7.74 23.93
N ASN A 324 -2.03 7.19 25.12
CA ASN A 324 -1.02 6.68 26.07
C ASN A 324 0.05 7.73 26.42
N ASN A 325 -0.36 8.99 26.63
CA ASN A 325 0.51 10.15 26.86
C ASN A 325 1.41 10.57 25.68
N ILE A 326 1.19 10.04 24.48
CA ILE A 326 1.82 10.51 23.24
C ILE A 326 0.98 11.64 22.68
N LEU A 327 1.62 12.70 22.14
CA LEU A 327 0.89 13.73 21.41
C LEU A 327 0.22 13.10 20.19
N PRO A 328 -1.05 13.42 19.92
CA PRO A 328 -1.74 12.85 18.78
C PRO A 328 -1.03 13.16 17.47
N PHE A 329 -0.95 12.17 16.58
CA PHE A 329 -0.48 12.39 15.22
C PHE A 329 -1.57 13.18 14.45
N TYR A 330 -1.16 14.32 13.86
CA TYR A 330 -1.93 15.26 13.03
C TYR A 330 -2.91 16.17 13.75
#